data_AF-A0A819Q877-F1
#
_entry.id   AF-A0A819Q877-F1
#
_cell.length_a   1.000
_cell.length_b   1.000
_cell.length_c   1.000
_cell.angle_alpha   90.00
_cell.angle_beta   90.00
_cell.angle_gamma   90.00
#
_symmetry.space_group_name_H-M   'P 1'
#
loop_
_entity.id
_entity.type
_entity.pdbx_description
1 polymer ?
#
loop_
_entity_poly.entity_id
_entity_poly.type
_entity_poly.pdbx_seq_one_letter_code
_entity_poly.pdbx_strand_id
1 'polypeptide(L)'
;MARLYDAIEPEVVSMDMLQNAVESLRADGENQVVPKEDKLDYSAVNSLRLDFRSILRMENLWLFSNLTKLQMDNNIIERIEGLDTLQKLTWLDLSFNNITNIEGLDTLTELTDLSLYNNRITNLENMDTLKKLNVFSIGNNQVDDENSV
;
A
#
# COMPACT_ATOMS: atom_id res chain seq x y z
N MET A 1 -16.40 29.92 1.17
CA MET A 1 -16.36 28.62 1.86
C MET A 1 -15.10 27.91 1.43
N ALA A 2 -13.98 28.18 2.12
CA ALA A 2 -12.74 27.43 1.94
C ALA A 2 -12.94 26.05 2.56
N ARG A 3 -12.64 24.99 1.81
CA ARG A 3 -12.81 23.61 2.29
C ARG A 3 -11.79 23.38 3.40
N LEU A 4 -12.22 22.71 4.46
CA LEU A 4 -11.43 22.40 5.67
C LEU A 4 -10.25 21.42 5.42
N TYR A 5 -9.78 21.27 4.17
CA TYR A 5 -8.78 20.30 3.72
C TYR A 5 -7.48 20.92 3.19
N ASP A 6 -7.36 22.25 3.16
CA ASP A 6 -6.20 22.97 2.58
C ASP A 6 -4.93 22.98 3.46
N ALA A 7 -4.68 21.97 4.31
CA ALA A 7 -3.55 22.05 5.25
C ALA A 7 -2.88 20.73 5.67
N ILE A 8 -3.01 19.64 4.90
CA ILE A 8 -2.16 18.46 5.14
C ILE A 8 -1.15 18.39 3.99
N GLU A 9 0.12 18.65 4.30
CA GLU A 9 1.18 18.49 3.32
C GLU A 9 1.25 17.02 2.90
N PRO A 10 1.29 16.73 1.59
CA PRO A 10 1.38 15.36 1.11
C PRO A 10 2.65 14.70 1.64
N GLU A 11 2.50 13.55 2.29
CA GLU A 11 3.62 12.82 2.88
C GLU A 11 4.21 11.82 1.89
N VAL A 12 5.51 11.54 2.03
CA VAL A 12 6.15 10.38 1.41
C VAL A 12 6.35 9.33 2.50
N VAL A 13 6.47 8.07 2.10
CA VAL A 13 6.88 7.00 3.04
C VAL A 13 8.32 7.22 3.48
N SER A 14 8.50 8.03 4.53
CA SER A 14 9.79 8.42 5.07
C SER A 14 10.36 7.36 6.03
N MET A 15 11.67 7.39 6.27
CA MET A 15 12.31 6.50 7.25
C MET A 15 11.69 6.64 8.65
N ASP A 16 11.38 7.86 9.08
CA ASP A 16 10.77 8.13 10.39
C ASP A 16 9.35 7.55 10.47
N MET A 17 8.56 7.66 9.39
CA MET A 17 7.24 7.04 9.30
C MET A 17 7.33 5.52 9.42
N LEU A 18 8.27 4.92 8.68
CA LEU A 18 8.49 3.47 8.70
C LEU A 18 8.93 2.98 10.08
N GLN A 19 9.85 3.69 10.71
CA GLN A 19 10.28 3.39 12.08
C GLN A 19 9.09 3.42 13.04
N ASN A 20 8.31 4.50 13.04
CA ASN A 20 7.13 4.62 13.90
C ASN A 20 6.07 3.54 13.65
N ALA A 21 5.85 3.17 12.38
CA ALA A 21 4.90 2.12 12.01
C ALA A 21 5.36 0.75 12.53
N VAL A 22 6.65 0.41 12.36
CA VAL A 22 7.21 -0.85 12.86
C VAL A 22 7.25 -0.89 14.39
N GLU A 23 7.57 0.22 15.04
CA GLU A 23 7.53 0.31 16.51
C GLU A 23 6.10 0.13 17.06
N SER A 24 5.10 0.70 16.40
CA SER A 24 3.69 0.54 16.78
C SER A 24 3.25 -0.93 16.68
N LEU A 25 3.66 -1.64 15.63
CA LEU A 25 3.38 -3.08 15.47
C LEU A 25 3.96 -3.93 16.60
N ARG A 26 5.10 -3.53 17.16
CA ARG A 26 5.74 -4.24 18.29
C ARG A 26 5.02 -3.96 19.61
N ALA A 27 4.40 -2.80 19.75
CA ALA A 27 3.69 -2.40 20.97
C ALA A 27 2.36 -3.15 21.17
N ASP A 28 1.70 -3.56 20.08
CA ASP A 28 0.43 -4.29 20.12
C ASP A 28 0.60 -5.78 20.51
N GLY A 29 1.83 -6.30 20.52
CA GLY A 29 2.16 -7.62 21.05
C GLY A 29 2.46 -7.55 22.55
N GLU A 30 1.55 -8.07 23.39
CA GLU A 30 1.70 -8.10 24.85
C GLU A 30 3.12 -8.49 25.33
N ASN A 31 3.70 -7.66 26.20
CA ASN A 31 4.84 -7.97 27.07
C ASN A 31 6.11 -8.55 26.40
N GLN A 32 6.72 -7.81 25.47
CA GLN A 32 8.17 -7.91 25.29
C GLN A 32 8.85 -6.59 25.67
N VAL A 33 9.58 -6.63 26.79
CA VAL A 33 10.64 -5.68 27.10
C VAL A 33 11.68 -5.84 26.00
N VAL A 34 11.68 -4.97 24.98
CA VAL A 34 12.70 -4.97 23.95
C VAL A 34 13.64 -3.77 24.14
N PRO A 35 14.97 -3.98 24.09
CA PRO A 35 15.94 -2.93 24.43
C PRO A 35 15.79 -1.71 23.53
N LYS A 36 15.89 -0.53 24.15
CA LYS A 36 16.27 0.69 23.45
C LYS A 36 17.70 0.46 22.95
N GLU A 37 17.94 0.62 21.65
CA GLU A 37 19.22 0.39 20.91
C GLU A 37 19.39 -1.10 20.50
N ASP A 38 19.58 -1.51 19.23
CA ASP A 38 20.10 -0.88 18.02
C ASP A 38 19.42 -1.46 16.76
N LYS A 39 19.16 -0.60 15.76
CA LYS A 39 18.78 -0.87 14.35
C LYS A 39 17.57 -1.81 14.12
N LEU A 40 16.44 -1.21 13.71
CA LEU A 40 15.27 -1.96 13.22
C LEU A 40 15.66 -2.88 12.06
N ASP A 41 15.42 -4.19 12.23
CA ASP A 41 15.52 -5.15 11.13
C ASP A 41 14.19 -5.18 10.37
N TYR A 42 14.11 -4.36 9.32
CA TYR A 42 12.95 -4.31 8.42
C TYR A 42 12.72 -5.62 7.67
N SER A 43 13.74 -6.49 7.54
CA SER A 43 13.58 -7.78 6.86
C SER A 43 12.78 -8.78 7.69
N ALA A 44 12.65 -8.59 9.00
CA ALA A 44 11.84 -9.44 9.87
C ALA A 44 10.35 -9.08 9.85
N VAL A 45 9.95 -7.99 9.19
CA VAL A 45 8.57 -7.50 9.18
C VAL A 45 7.80 -8.14 8.03
N ASN A 46 6.73 -8.87 8.35
CA ASN A 46 5.86 -9.53 7.37
C ASN A 46 4.57 -8.76 7.06
N SER A 47 4.19 -7.81 7.93
CA SER A 47 2.96 -7.02 7.79
C SER A 47 3.27 -5.56 8.13
N LEU A 48 2.84 -4.63 7.28
CA LEU A 48 3.04 -3.20 7.47
C LEU A 48 1.73 -2.45 7.24
N ARG A 49 1.44 -1.52 8.15
CA ARG A 49 0.21 -0.71 8.13
C ARG A 49 0.55 0.78 8.12
N LEU A 50 0.13 1.47 7.07
CA LEU A 50 0.40 2.88 6.78
C LEU A 50 -0.89 3.62 6.37
N ASP A 51 -2.02 3.25 6.94
CA ASP A 51 -3.33 3.88 6.69
C ASP A 51 -3.47 5.25 7.36
N PHE A 52 -4.31 6.12 6.78
CA PHE A 52 -4.64 7.47 7.30
C PHE A 52 -3.43 8.39 7.53
N ARG A 53 -2.47 8.43 6.60
CA ARG A 53 -1.23 9.21 6.71
C ARG A 53 -1.06 10.28 5.62
N SER A 54 -2.06 10.49 4.77
CA SER A 54 -1.97 11.42 3.63
C SER A 54 -0.73 11.18 2.76
N ILE A 55 -0.36 9.91 2.59
CA ILE A 55 0.78 9.51 1.74
C ILE A 55 0.42 9.77 0.29
N LEU A 56 1.30 10.49 -0.41
CA LEU A 56 1.24 10.74 -1.85
C LEU A 56 2.19 9.82 -2.64
N ARG A 57 3.36 9.48 -2.08
CA ARG A 57 4.39 8.67 -2.76
C ARG A 57 4.89 7.49 -1.94
N MET A 58 5.04 6.36 -2.62
CA MET A 58 5.42 5.07 -2.05
C MET A 58 6.94 4.88 -2.15
N GLU A 59 7.68 5.49 -1.22
CA GLU A 59 9.15 5.38 -1.16
C GLU A 59 9.61 4.39 -0.07
N ASN A 60 10.88 4.00 -0.11
CA ASN A 60 11.54 3.22 0.96
C ASN A 60 10.94 1.84 1.31
N LEU A 61 9.95 1.35 0.57
CA LEU A 61 9.35 0.03 0.80
C LEU A 61 10.31 -1.13 0.51
N TRP A 62 11.38 -0.89 -0.25
CA TRP A 62 12.43 -1.86 -0.57
C TRP A 62 13.18 -2.43 0.64
N LEU A 63 13.02 -1.82 1.82
CA LEU A 63 13.55 -2.33 3.08
C LEU A 63 12.85 -3.61 3.56
N PHE A 64 11.61 -3.85 3.12
CA PHE A 64 10.75 -4.92 3.63
C PHE A 64 10.72 -6.14 2.70
N SER A 65 11.88 -6.74 2.42
CA SER A 65 12.01 -7.85 1.46
C SER A 65 11.22 -9.12 1.78
N ASN A 66 10.71 -9.26 3.01
CA ASN A 66 9.87 -10.38 3.45
C ASN A 66 8.41 -9.98 3.71
N LEU A 67 7.98 -8.80 3.26
CA LEU A 67 6.62 -8.33 3.45
C LEU A 67 5.63 -9.23 2.70
N THR A 68 4.58 -9.63 3.40
CA THR A 68 3.47 -10.44 2.88
C THR A 68 2.16 -9.68 2.86
N LYS A 69 2.01 -8.68 3.74
CA LYS A 69 0.82 -7.84 3.86
C LYS A 69 1.19 -6.37 3.91
N LEU A 70 0.58 -5.57 3.05
CA LEU A 70 0.78 -4.12 3.02
C LEU A 70 -0.57 -3.43 3.00
N GLN A 71 -0.85 -2.66 4.05
CA GLN A 71 -2.06 -1.84 4.18
C GLN A 71 -1.68 -0.37 4.02
N MET A 72 -2.22 0.29 2.98
CA MET A 72 -1.99 1.70 2.66
C MET A 72 -3.30 2.40 2.26
N ASP A 73 -4.43 1.93 2.79
CA ASP A 73 -5.73 2.54 2.53
C ASP A 73 -5.88 3.92 3.19
N ASN A 74 -6.84 4.72 2.72
CA ASN A 74 -7.11 6.06 3.24
C ASN A 74 -5.89 7.00 3.17
N ASN A 75 -5.22 7.02 2.03
CA ASN A 75 -4.14 7.96 1.71
C ASN A 75 -4.53 8.79 0.47
N ILE A 76 -3.56 9.49 -0.13
CA ILE A 76 -3.77 10.31 -1.33
C ILE A 76 -2.88 9.85 -2.49
N ILE A 77 -2.52 8.56 -2.52
CA ILE A 77 -1.62 7.96 -3.51
C ILE A 77 -2.25 8.08 -4.88
N GLU A 78 -1.48 8.57 -5.86
CA GLU A 78 -1.94 8.72 -7.25
C GLU A 78 -1.35 7.67 -8.19
N ARG A 79 -0.19 7.10 -7.83
CA ARG A 79 0.57 6.14 -8.65
C ARG A 79 1.03 4.99 -7.77
N ILE A 80 0.91 3.78 -8.29
CA ILE A 80 1.44 2.58 -7.65
C ILE A 80 2.91 2.47 -8.05
N GLU A 81 3.81 2.59 -7.08
CA GLU A 81 5.25 2.57 -7.30
C GLU A 81 6.01 1.97 -6.11
N GLY A 82 7.28 1.63 -6.30
CA GLY A 82 8.15 1.17 -5.20
C GLY A 82 7.86 -0.24 -4.68
N LEU A 83 7.03 -1.03 -5.37
CA LEU A 83 6.67 -2.40 -4.97
C LEU A 83 7.50 -3.49 -5.63
N ASP A 84 8.40 -3.15 -6.56
CA ASP A 84 9.14 -4.11 -7.40
C ASP A 84 9.90 -5.19 -6.61
N THR A 85 10.33 -4.84 -5.39
CA THR A 85 11.10 -5.69 -4.48
C THR A 85 10.25 -6.56 -3.56
N LEU A 86 8.93 -6.30 -3.45
CA LEU A 86 8.02 -6.97 -2.52
C LEU A 86 7.43 -8.26 -3.12
N GLN A 87 8.27 -9.12 -3.70
CA GLN A 87 7.84 -10.30 -4.46
C GLN A 87 7.08 -11.35 -3.63
N LYS A 88 7.13 -11.26 -2.30
CA LYS A 88 6.42 -12.14 -1.36
C LYS A 88 5.05 -11.60 -0.92
N LEU A 89 4.64 -10.44 -1.45
CA LEU A 89 3.38 -9.81 -1.08
C LEU A 89 2.22 -10.68 -1.55
N THR A 90 1.37 -11.09 -0.61
CA THR A 90 0.16 -11.87 -0.89
C THR A 90 -1.10 -11.02 -0.75
N TRP A 91 -1.05 -9.97 0.09
CA TRP A 91 -2.19 -9.09 0.36
C TRP A 91 -1.78 -7.62 0.26
N LEU A 92 -2.49 -6.86 -0.57
CA LEU A 92 -2.27 -5.44 -0.79
C LEU A 92 -3.60 -4.67 -0.74
N ASP A 93 -3.70 -3.71 0.16
CA ASP A 93 -4.82 -2.79 0.24
C ASP A 93 -4.38 -1.35 -0.02
N LEU A 94 -4.89 -0.82 -1.14
CA LEU A 94 -4.71 0.55 -1.62
C LEU A 94 -6.07 1.25 -1.77
N SER A 95 -7.09 0.81 -1.03
CA SER A 95 -8.43 1.39 -1.08
C SER A 95 -8.45 2.85 -0.60
N PHE A 96 -9.43 3.63 -1.03
CA PHE A 96 -9.57 5.04 -0.62
C PHE A 96 -8.30 5.86 -0.91
N ASN A 97 -7.79 5.77 -2.13
CA ASN A 97 -6.69 6.57 -2.66
C ASN A 97 -7.14 7.34 -3.92
N ASN A 98 -6.21 7.95 -4.64
CA ASN A 98 -6.46 8.71 -5.88
C ASN A 98 -5.85 8.03 -7.12
N ILE A 99 -5.63 6.72 -7.09
CA ILE A 99 -4.93 5.98 -8.15
C ILE A 99 -5.76 6.02 -9.44
N THR A 100 -5.12 6.33 -10.57
CA THR A 100 -5.78 6.41 -11.89
C THR A 100 -5.46 5.24 -12.81
N ASN A 101 -4.34 4.56 -12.60
CA ASN A 101 -3.86 3.48 -13.45
C ASN A 101 -3.30 2.34 -12.60
N ILE A 102 -3.56 1.11 -13.03
CA ILE A 102 -2.90 -0.07 -12.48
C ILE A 102 -1.53 -0.17 -13.18
N GLU A 103 -0.46 -0.03 -12.41
CA GLU A 103 0.94 -0.10 -12.85
C GLU A 103 1.81 -0.59 -11.67
N GLY A 104 3.07 -0.97 -11.92
CA GLY A 104 4.01 -1.29 -10.84
C GLY A 104 3.68 -2.56 -10.02
N LEU A 105 2.77 -3.41 -10.51
CA LEU A 105 2.39 -4.69 -9.88
C LEU A 105 3.04 -5.92 -10.54
N ASP A 106 3.81 -5.73 -11.62
CA ASP A 106 4.28 -6.82 -12.49
C ASP A 106 5.12 -7.89 -11.79
N THR A 107 5.82 -7.52 -10.71
CA THR A 107 6.69 -8.42 -9.94
C THR A 107 5.94 -9.15 -8.83
N LEU A 108 4.71 -8.74 -8.49
CA LEU A 108 3.92 -9.25 -7.36
C LEU A 108 3.19 -10.55 -7.72
N THR A 109 3.93 -11.52 -8.25
CA THR A 109 3.37 -12.77 -8.77
C THR A 109 2.73 -13.69 -7.70
N GLU A 110 3.01 -13.43 -6.42
CA GLU A 110 2.43 -14.13 -5.27
C GLU A 110 1.15 -13.47 -4.73
N LEU A 111 0.70 -12.36 -5.31
CA LEU A 111 -0.46 -11.61 -4.82
C LEU A 111 -1.75 -12.44 -4.99
N THR A 112 -2.46 -12.65 -3.88
CA THR A 112 -3.74 -13.37 -3.83
C THR A 112 -4.92 -12.44 -3.61
N ASP A 113 -4.67 -11.30 -2.97
CA ASP A 113 -5.69 -10.35 -2.54
C ASP A 113 -5.24 -8.93 -2.87
N LEU A 114 -6.00 -8.25 -3.74
CA LEU A 114 -5.77 -6.87 -4.14
C LEU A 114 -7.04 -6.05 -3.95
N SER A 115 -6.97 -5.00 -3.13
CA SER A 115 -8.03 -4.02 -2.99
C SER A 115 -7.61 -2.66 -3.52
N LEU A 116 -8.34 -2.21 -4.53
CA LEU A 116 -8.26 -0.88 -5.16
C LEU A 116 -9.61 -0.15 -5.06
N TYR A 117 -10.45 -0.53 -4.09
CA TYR A 117 -11.78 0.04 -3.91
C TYR A 117 -11.70 1.56 -3.67
N ASN A 118 -12.62 2.33 -4.25
CA ASN A 118 -12.68 3.78 -4.10
C ASN A 118 -11.37 4.48 -4.53
N ASN A 119 -11.02 4.31 -5.80
CA ASN A 119 -9.94 5.01 -6.50
C ASN A 119 -10.51 5.72 -7.75
N ARG A 120 -9.66 6.12 -8.69
CA ARG A 120 -10.03 6.82 -9.93
C ARG A 120 -9.58 6.05 -11.18
N ILE A 121 -9.50 4.73 -11.08
CA ILE A 121 -9.01 3.87 -12.15
C ILE A 121 -10.02 3.86 -13.29
N THR A 122 -9.55 4.07 -14.52
CA THR A 122 -10.40 4.09 -15.72
C THR A 122 -10.30 2.82 -16.57
N ASN A 123 -9.14 2.16 -16.57
CA ASN A 123 -8.87 1.00 -17.42
C ASN A 123 -8.28 -0.15 -16.59
N LEU A 124 -8.64 -1.39 -16.95
CA LEU A 124 -8.11 -2.61 -16.35
C LEU A 124 -7.02 -3.21 -17.24
N GLU A 125 -5.81 -2.67 -17.11
CA GLU A 125 -4.61 -3.12 -17.83
C GLU A 125 -3.51 -3.50 -16.83
N ASN A 126 -2.42 -4.11 -17.31
CA ASN A 126 -1.22 -4.44 -16.51
C ASN A 126 -1.48 -5.40 -15.33
N MET A 127 -2.37 -6.38 -15.52
CA MET A 127 -2.69 -7.41 -14.51
C MET A 127 -2.30 -8.84 -14.94
N ASP A 128 -1.70 -9.00 -16.13
CA ASP A 128 -1.42 -10.32 -16.74
C ASP A 128 -0.48 -11.23 -15.92
N THR A 129 0.31 -10.61 -15.05
CA THR A 129 1.31 -11.28 -14.19
C THR A 129 0.70 -11.78 -12.87
N LEU A 130 -0.43 -11.25 -12.43
CA LEU A 130 -1.09 -11.52 -11.15
C LEU A 130 -1.91 -12.83 -11.18
N LYS A 131 -1.27 -13.93 -11.61
CA LYS A 131 -1.93 -15.22 -11.89
C LYS A 131 -2.50 -15.94 -10.66
N LYS A 132 -2.10 -15.52 -9.46
CA LYS A 132 -2.55 -16.09 -8.18
C LYS A 132 -3.68 -15.28 -7.52
N LEU A 133 -4.13 -14.21 -8.17
CA LEU A 133 -5.14 -13.32 -7.60
C LEU A 133 -6.49 -14.04 -7.49
N ASN A 134 -6.95 -14.20 -6.25
CA ASN A 134 -8.22 -14.84 -5.91
C ASN A 134 -9.29 -13.81 -5.55
N VAL A 135 -8.88 -12.71 -4.94
CA VAL A 135 -9.76 -11.62 -4.51
C VAL A 135 -9.28 -10.33 -5.15
N PHE A 136 -10.15 -9.73 -5.96
CA PHE A 136 -9.90 -8.44 -6.59
C PHE A 136 -11.09 -7.49 -6.33
N SER A 137 -10.84 -6.43 -5.56
CA SER A 137 -11.85 -5.41 -5.25
C SER A 137 -11.54 -4.11 -5.97
N ILE A 138 -12.37 -3.76 -6.95
CA ILE A 138 -12.20 -2.54 -7.78
C ILE A 138 -13.46 -1.64 -7.78
N GLY A 139 -14.40 -1.90 -6.89
CA GLY A 139 -15.64 -1.11 -6.79
C GLY A 139 -15.36 0.38 -6.55
N ASN A 140 -16.31 1.23 -6.97
CA ASN A 140 -16.21 2.69 -6.87
C ASN A 140 -14.95 3.27 -7.54
N ASN A 141 -14.70 2.82 -8.77
CA ASN A 141 -13.72 3.41 -9.68
C ASN A 141 -14.44 4.02 -10.89
N GLN A 142 -13.69 4.53 -11.86
CA GLN A 142 -14.19 5.14 -13.09
C GLN A 142 -13.99 4.20 -14.29
N VAL A 143 -14.02 2.89 -14.04
CA VAL A 143 -13.82 1.89 -15.09
C VAL A 143 -15.01 1.98 -16.02
N ASP A 144 -14.78 2.52 -17.21
CA ASP A 144 -15.84 2.70 -18.19
C ASP A 144 -16.19 1.33 -18.76
N ASP A 145 -17.46 0.99 -18.73
CA ASP A 145 -17.95 -0.29 -19.21
C ASP A 145 -18.05 -0.18 -20.75
N GLU A 146 -16.94 -0.39 -21.46
CA GLU A 146 -16.90 -0.38 -22.94
C GLU A 146 -17.84 -1.43 -23.58
N ASN A 147 -18.57 -2.22 -22.78
CA ASN A 147 -19.61 -3.16 -23.21
C ASN A 147 -21.06 -2.72 -22.87
N SER A 148 -21.29 -1.45 -22.53
CA SER A 148 -22.66 -0.89 -22.49
C SER A 148 -23.17 -0.63 -23.91
N VAL A 149 -23.46 -1.71 -24.66
CA VAL A 149 -24.10 -1.67 -25.99
C VAL A 149 -25.51 -2.26 -25.91
#